data_AF-A0A971KNA4-F1
#
_entry.id   AF-A0A971KNA4-F1
#
_cell.length_a   1.000
_cell.length_b   1.000
_cell.length_c   1.000
_cell.angle_alpha   90.00
_cell.angle_beta   90.00
_cell.angle_gamma   90.00
#
_symmetry.space_group_name_H-M   'P 1'
#
loop_
_entity.id
_entity.type
_entity.pdbx_description
1 polymer ?
#
loop_
_entity_poly.entity_id
_entity_poly.type
_entity_poly.pdbx_seq_one_letter_code
_entity_poly.pdbx_strand_id
1 'polypeptide(L)'
;MKKLIKTLIALIIIVVGILTLYKLSKENESMIAVVEYYTRKGSNIEYNEWQINNPNKYVELTNDFSPENSKELLNIFYTILASGMDEFTFYCDLKYEECINDVKELTKDDMILSHINGFVHVYNSYTSISTEFKNNGKITVKVLRLYSDDLVKLIEEEKNKLFDKLYDKEKTVKQNLQKIHDYIIDNTKYDTEYVEKTTHRKSNTAYAPLFDGYAICSGYTDLMALFLYKMNIDNIRVSNETHTWNMVYLDNKTLVIDITYDDPVTQDKSDFKRNDYFLITPKKLQDLDNDHYFNEDI
;
A
#
# COMPACT_ATOMS: atom_id res chain seq x y z
N MET A 1 -31.53 -49.32 -36.37
CA MET A 1 -31.62 -48.83 -34.98
C MET A 1 -30.55 -49.41 -34.05
N LYS A 2 -30.48 -50.74 -33.80
CA LYS A 2 -29.54 -51.32 -32.81
C LYS A 2 -28.04 -51.04 -33.06
N LYS A 3 -27.60 -50.95 -34.33
CA LYS A 3 -26.20 -50.59 -34.67
C LYS A 3 -25.87 -49.13 -34.34
N LEU A 4 -26.74 -48.20 -34.73
CA LEU A 4 -26.59 -46.76 -34.50
C LEU A 4 -26.54 -46.41 -32.99
N ILE A 5 -27.35 -47.08 -32.17
CA ILE A 5 -27.34 -46.90 -30.72
C ILE A 5 -26.00 -47.35 -30.12
N LYS A 6 -25.43 -48.47 -30.60
CA LYS A 6 -24.11 -48.93 -30.15
C LYS A 6 -22.98 -47.97 -30.54
N THR A 7 -23.05 -47.38 -31.73
CA THR A 7 -22.07 -46.39 -32.18
C THR A 7 -22.14 -45.10 -31.37
N LEU A 8 -23.36 -44.65 -31.04
CA LEU A 8 -23.57 -43.46 -30.21
C LEU A 8 -23.07 -43.66 -28.78
N ILE A 9 -23.34 -44.83 -28.18
CA ILE A 9 -22.84 -45.19 -26.84
C ILE A 9 -21.30 -45.24 -26.84
N ALA A 10 -20.68 -45.82 -27.87
CA ALA A 10 -19.23 -45.85 -27.98
C ALA A 10 -18.62 -44.43 -28.09
N LEU A 11 -19.25 -43.53 -28.85
CA LEU A 11 -18.84 -42.12 -28.96
C LEU A 11 -18.98 -41.38 -27.62
N ILE A 12 -20.07 -41.60 -26.88
CA ILE A 12 -20.26 -41.02 -25.54
C ILE A 12 -19.18 -41.52 -24.58
N ILE A 13 -18.85 -42.82 -24.59
CA ILE A 13 -17.79 -43.37 -23.75
C ILE A 13 -16.42 -42.77 -24.11
N ILE A 14 -16.13 -42.55 -25.39
CA ILE A 14 -14.89 -41.89 -25.83
C ILE A 14 -14.84 -40.44 -25.36
N VAL A 15 -15.93 -39.69 -25.53
CA VAL A 15 -16.01 -38.29 -25.09
C VAL A 15 -15.90 -38.18 -23.56
N VAL A 16 -16.59 -39.04 -22.83
CA VAL A 16 -16.48 -39.13 -21.37
C VAL A 16 -15.05 -39.52 -20.97
N GLY A 17 -14.42 -40.45 -21.69
CA GLY A 17 -13.03 -40.85 -21.50
C GLY A 17 -12.03 -39.72 -21.73
N ILE A 18 -12.24 -38.90 -22.77
CA ILE A 18 -11.41 -37.71 -23.04
C ILE A 18 -11.62 -36.65 -21.97
N LEU A 19 -12.86 -36.43 -21.54
CA LEU A 19 -13.19 -35.48 -20.47
C LEU A 19 -12.64 -35.94 -19.11
N THR A 20 -12.68 -37.23 -18.80
CA THR A 20 -12.07 -37.78 -17.59
C THR A 20 -10.56 -37.74 -17.66
N LEU A 21 -9.93 -38.03 -18.81
CA LEU A 21 -8.48 -37.86 -18.99
C LEU A 21 -8.05 -36.39 -18.88
N TYR A 22 -8.82 -35.47 -19.45
CA TYR A 22 -8.59 -34.02 -19.30
C TYR A 22 -8.73 -33.58 -17.84
N LYS A 23 -9.75 -34.07 -17.13
CA LYS A 23 -9.94 -33.82 -15.70
C LYS A 23 -8.81 -34.43 -14.85
N LEU A 24 -8.43 -35.67 -15.12
CA LEU A 24 -7.29 -36.36 -14.51
C LEU A 24 -5.97 -35.64 -14.78
N SER A 25 -5.79 -35.03 -15.96
CA SER A 25 -4.61 -34.22 -16.27
C SER A 25 -4.55 -32.92 -15.47
N LYS A 26 -5.71 -32.37 -15.07
CA LYS A 26 -5.80 -31.23 -14.15
C LYS A 26 -5.66 -31.61 -12.69
N GLU A 27 -5.86 -32.88 -12.34
CA GLU A 27 -5.76 -33.40 -10.96
C GLU A 27 -4.42 -34.12 -10.70
N ASN A 28 -3.63 -34.40 -11.74
CA ASN A 28 -2.30 -35.01 -11.61
C ASN A 28 -1.23 -33.93 -11.44
N GLU A 29 -0.62 -33.86 -10.25
CA GLU A 29 0.43 -32.90 -9.88
C GLU A 29 1.56 -32.79 -10.91
N SER A 30 1.96 -33.91 -11.54
CA SER A 30 3.02 -33.92 -12.55
C SER A 30 2.59 -33.20 -13.83
N MET A 31 1.34 -33.36 -14.26
CA MET A 31 0.79 -32.68 -15.44
C MET A 31 0.52 -31.20 -15.15
N ILE A 32 0.08 -30.87 -13.94
CA ILE A 32 -0.06 -29.49 -13.48
C ILE A 32 1.29 -28.77 -13.54
N ALA A 33 2.36 -29.38 -13.01
CA ALA A 33 3.70 -28.80 -13.04
C ALA A 33 4.22 -28.59 -14.47
N VAL A 34 3.93 -29.53 -15.39
CA VAL A 34 4.28 -29.39 -16.82
C VAL A 34 3.50 -28.25 -17.48
N VAL A 35 2.19 -28.17 -17.27
CA VAL A 35 1.37 -27.07 -17.80
C VAL A 35 1.82 -25.73 -17.22
N GLU A 36 2.12 -25.66 -15.92
CA GLU A 36 2.65 -24.47 -15.25
C GLU A 36 4.00 -24.03 -15.86
N TYR A 37 4.90 -24.99 -16.14
CA TYR A 37 6.19 -24.73 -16.79
C TYR A 37 6.05 -24.11 -18.19
N TYR A 38 5.12 -24.60 -19.01
CA TYR A 38 4.92 -24.09 -20.37
C TYR A 38 4.05 -22.83 -20.45
N THR A 39 3.03 -22.72 -19.61
CA THR A 39 2.09 -21.58 -19.66
C THR A 39 2.64 -20.35 -18.97
N ARG A 40 3.47 -20.51 -17.90
CA ARG A 40 4.03 -19.42 -17.09
C ARG A 40 2.99 -18.33 -16.75
N LYS A 41 1.74 -18.73 -16.55
CA LYS A 41 0.64 -17.81 -16.30
C LYS A 41 0.60 -17.44 -14.83
N GLY A 42 0.82 -16.16 -14.52
CA GLY A 42 0.69 -15.60 -13.18
C GLY A 42 -0.76 -15.45 -12.71
N SER A 43 -0.92 -14.81 -11.56
CA SER A 43 -2.20 -14.33 -11.05
C SER A 43 -2.80 -13.29 -12.00
N ASN A 44 -4.12 -13.17 -12.03
CA ASN A 44 -4.75 -11.99 -12.62
C ASN A 44 -4.74 -10.89 -11.57
N ILE A 45 -4.48 -9.65 -12.00
CA ILE A 45 -4.54 -8.49 -11.10
C ILE A 45 -6.00 -8.12 -10.83
N GLU A 46 -6.32 -7.90 -9.55
CA GLU A 46 -7.62 -7.45 -9.08
C GLU A 46 -7.39 -6.29 -8.10
N TYR A 47 -8.08 -5.17 -8.33
CA TYR A 47 -7.91 -3.96 -7.53
C TYR A 47 -9.06 -3.82 -6.54
N ASN A 48 -8.75 -3.50 -5.28
CA ASN A 48 -9.75 -3.12 -4.30
C ASN A 48 -10.25 -1.68 -4.51
N GLU A 49 -11.23 -1.27 -3.71
CA GLU A 49 -11.83 0.08 -3.79
C GLU A 49 -10.86 1.21 -3.37
N TRP A 50 -9.74 0.87 -2.73
CA TRP A 50 -8.72 1.80 -2.24
C TRP A 50 -7.55 1.96 -3.21
N GLN A 51 -7.65 1.39 -4.41
CA GLN A 51 -6.66 1.62 -5.45
C GLN A 51 -6.60 3.11 -5.78
N ILE A 52 -5.40 3.68 -5.63
CA ILE A 52 -5.06 5.02 -6.12
C ILE A 52 -3.99 4.90 -7.18
N ASN A 53 -4.01 5.83 -8.14
CA ASN A 53 -2.96 5.95 -9.13
C ASN A 53 -2.24 7.26 -8.86
N ASN A 54 -1.03 7.17 -8.31
CA ASN A 54 -0.14 8.30 -8.08
C ASN A 54 1.00 8.22 -9.11
N PRO A 55 0.76 8.58 -10.39
CA PRO A 55 1.79 8.48 -11.40
C PRO A 55 2.94 9.42 -11.04
N ASN A 56 4.10 8.84 -10.79
CA ASN A 56 5.34 9.57 -10.56
C ASN A 56 6.48 8.94 -11.36
N LYS A 57 7.67 9.54 -11.30
CA LYS A 57 8.83 9.01 -12.04
C LYS A 57 9.38 7.72 -11.40
N TYR A 58 9.09 7.49 -10.14
CA TYR A 58 9.64 6.42 -9.34
C TYR A 58 8.92 5.08 -9.55
N VAL A 59 7.59 5.06 -9.70
CA VAL A 59 6.77 3.86 -9.92
C VAL A 59 5.54 4.16 -10.78
N GLU A 60 5.06 3.15 -11.49
CA GLU A 60 3.80 3.19 -12.24
C GLU A 60 3.08 1.84 -12.18
N LEU A 61 1.75 1.86 -12.33
CA LEU A 61 0.95 0.64 -12.42
C LEU A 61 1.26 -0.10 -13.73
N THR A 62 1.37 -1.42 -13.66
CA THR A 62 1.61 -2.28 -14.83
C THR A 62 0.57 -3.38 -14.95
N ASN A 63 0.32 -3.81 -16.19
CA ASN A 63 -0.42 -5.04 -16.49
C ASN A 63 0.49 -6.13 -17.09
N ASP A 64 1.79 -5.83 -17.24
CA ASP A 64 2.82 -6.78 -17.60
C ASP A 64 3.54 -7.27 -16.34
N PHE A 65 3.44 -8.57 -16.10
CA PHE A 65 4.01 -9.25 -14.94
C PHE A 65 5.13 -10.22 -15.35
N SER A 66 5.78 -9.97 -16.49
CA SER A 66 6.98 -10.67 -16.95
C SER A 66 8.14 -9.68 -17.06
N PRO A 67 8.75 -9.28 -15.93
CA PRO A 67 9.73 -8.19 -15.93
C PRO A 67 10.97 -8.58 -16.73
N GLU A 68 11.52 -7.63 -17.47
CA GLU A 68 12.78 -7.74 -18.22
C GLU A 68 13.93 -6.97 -17.55
N ASN A 69 13.64 -6.14 -16.54
CA ASN A 69 14.62 -5.34 -15.80
C ASN A 69 14.11 -4.94 -14.39
N SER A 70 14.99 -4.33 -13.59
CA SER A 70 14.70 -3.97 -12.19
C SER A 70 13.62 -2.89 -12.03
N LYS A 71 13.47 -1.99 -13.01
CA LYS A 71 12.42 -0.96 -13.00
C LYS A 71 11.04 -1.57 -13.22
N GLU A 72 10.90 -2.51 -14.15
CA GLU A 72 9.65 -3.24 -14.35
C GLU A 72 9.30 -4.09 -13.12
N LEU A 73 10.30 -4.72 -12.50
CA LEU A 73 10.12 -5.44 -11.24
C LEU A 73 9.61 -4.50 -10.13
N LEU A 74 10.17 -3.30 -10.00
CA LEU A 74 9.71 -2.28 -9.06
C LEU A 74 8.25 -1.88 -9.32
N ASN A 75 7.87 -1.68 -10.58
CA ASN A 75 6.49 -1.39 -11.00
C ASN A 75 5.53 -2.54 -10.66
N ILE A 76 5.96 -3.80 -10.79
CA ILE A 76 5.17 -4.97 -10.37
C ILE A 76 4.92 -4.94 -8.87
N PHE A 77 5.94 -4.72 -8.03
CA PHE A 77 5.78 -4.64 -6.58
C PHE A 77 4.87 -3.50 -6.16
N TYR A 78 5.03 -2.32 -6.77
CA TYR A 78 4.09 -1.21 -6.57
C TYR A 78 2.67 -1.59 -6.94
N THR A 79 2.46 -2.24 -8.08
CA THR A 79 1.13 -2.67 -8.54
C THR A 79 0.48 -3.66 -7.57
N ILE A 80 1.24 -4.63 -7.04
CA ILE A 80 0.76 -5.60 -6.06
C ILE A 80 0.35 -4.91 -4.75
N LEU A 81 1.12 -3.93 -4.29
CA LEU A 81 0.77 -3.17 -3.10
C LEU A 81 -0.45 -2.28 -3.34
N ALA A 82 -0.46 -1.55 -4.46
CA ALA A 82 -1.53 -0.64 -4.85
C ALA A 82 -2.86 -1.34 -5.11
N SER A 83 -2.85 -2.62 -5.51
CA SER A 83 -4.06 -3.40 -5.75
C SER A 83 -4.79 -3.83 -4.48
N GLY A 84 -4.10 -3.90 -3.36
CA GLY A 84 -4.66 -4.42 -2.12
C GLY A 84 -4.70 -5.96 -2.04
N MET A 85 -4.14 -6.69 -3.00
CA MET A 85 -4.09 -8.16 -2.97
C MET A 85 -3.07 -8.68 -1.94
N ASP A 86 -3.46 -9.67 -1.12
CA ASP A 86 -2.56 -10.25 -0.11
C ASP A 86 -1.54 -11.25 -0.68
N GLU A 87 -1.84 -11.81 -1.85
CA GLU A 87 -0.95 -12.73 -2.55
C GLU A 87 -1.01 -12.49 -4.06
N PHE A 88 0.15 -12.41 -4.70
CA PHE A 88 0.25 -12.29 -6.14
C PHE A 88 1.39 -13.13 -6.70
N THR A 89 1.13 -13.83 -7.80
CA THR A 89 2.11 -14.69 -8.45
C THR A 89 2.47 -14.15 -9.83
N PHE A 90 3.76 -14.06 -10.13
CA PHE A 90 4.27 -13.73 -11.45
C PHE A 90 5.49 -14.58 -11.82
N TYR A 91 6.01 -14.41 -13.03
CA TYR A 91 7.18 -15.15 -13.51
C TYR A 91 8.23 -14.18 -14.02
N CYS A 92 9.49 -14.41 -13.69
CA CYS A 92 10.60 -13.70 -14.33
C CYS A 92 10.57 -13.93 -15.85
N ASP A 93 10.93 -12.94 -16.66
CA ASP A 93 11.22 -13.22 -18.06
C ASP A 93 12.43 -14.18 -18.17
N LEU A 94 12.40 -15.07 -19.17
CA LEU A 94 13.48 -16.04 -19.38
C LEU A 94 14.81 -15.39 -19.76
N LYS A 95 14.79 -14.16 -20.28
CA LYS A 95 15.97 -13.38 -20.66
C LYS A 95 16.53 -12.57 -19.50
N TYR A 96 15.78 -12.40 -18.42
CA TYR A 96 16.21 -11.63 -17.25
C TYR A 96 16.87 -12.55 -16.21
N GLU A 97 18.13 -12.89 -16.47
CA GLU A 97 18.90 -13.85 -15.67
C GLU A 97 19.01 -13.46 -14.19
N GLU A 98 19.11 -12.16 -13.89
CA GLU A 98 19.25 -11.62 -12.53
C GLU A 98 17.91 -11.41 -11.80
N CYS A 99 16.75 -11.66 -12.44
CA CYS A 99 15.43 -11.36 -11.89
C CYS A 99 15.22 -11.86 -10.44
N ILE A 100 15.61 -13.09 -10.15
CA ILE A 100 15.45 -13.67 -8.80
C ILE A 100 16.36 -13.00 -7.77
N ASN A 101 17.56 -12.56 -8.18
CA ASN A 101 18.47 -11.82 -7.31
C ASN A 101 17.91 -10.42 -7.05
N ASP A 102 17.44 -9.74 -8.08
CA ASP A 102 16.86 -8.39 -7.96
C ASP A 102 15.59 -8.41 -7.10
N VAL A 103 14.77 -9.47 -7.16
CA VAL A 103 13.64 -9.65 -6.23
C VAL A 103 14.11 -9.78 -4.78
N LYS A 104 15.19 -10.54 -4.54
CA LYS A 104 15.76 -10.71 -3.19
C LYS A 104 16.38 -9.43 -2.66
N GLU A 105 16.96 -8.61 -3.52
CA GLU A 105 17.51 -7.30 -3.15
C GLU A 105 16.38 -6.31 -2.86
N LEU A 106 15.39 -6.20 -3.75
CA LEU A 106 14.21 -5.34 -3.57
C LEU A 106 13.45 -5.68 -2.28
N THR A 107 13.27 -6.96 -1.98
CA THR A 107 12.53 -7.40 -0.78
C THR A 107 13.30 -7.23 0.54
N LYS A 108 14.59 -6.86 0.47
CA LYS A 108 15.44 -6.54 1.63
C LYS A 108 15.73 -5.05 1.75
N ASP A 109 15.36 -4.24 0.75
CA ASP A 109 15.57 -2.81 0.75
C ASP A 109 14.40 -2.11 1.44
N ASP A 110 14.54 -1.93 2.76
CA ASP A 110 13.52 -1.28 3.59
C ASP A 110 13.19 0.14 3.11
N MET A 111 14.16 0.86 2.55
CA MET A 111 13.97 2.23 2.07
C MET A 111 13.11 2.24 0.79
N ILE A 112 13.46 1.42 -0.21
CA ILE A 112 12.67 1.30 -1.43
C ILE A 112 11.24 0.87 -1.10
N LEU A 113 11.07 -0.17 -0.27
CA LEU A 113 9.75 -0.66 0.07
C LEU A 113 8.92 0.37 0.86
N SER A 114 9.56 1.13 1.76
CA SER A 114 8.93 2.24 2.48
C SER A 114 8.44 3.34 1.53
N HIS A 115 9.24 3.71 0.53
CA HIS A 115 8.83 4.68 -0.50
C HIS A 115 7.63 4.15 -1.31
N ILE A 116 7.66 2.89 -1.74
CA ILE A 116 6.53 2.27 -2.45
C ILE A 116 5.27 2.28 -1.58
N ASN A 117 5.41 1.95 -0.29
CA ASN A 117 4.32 2.01 0.68
C ASN A 117 3.74 3.43 0.82
N GLY A 118 4.59 4.45 0.69
CA GLY A 118 4.21 5.85 0.73
C GLY A 118 3.32 6.31 -0.43
N PHE A 119 3.39 5.62 -1.57
CA PHE A 119 2.63 5.94 -2.78
C PHE A 119 1.27 5.24 -2.89
N VAL A 120 1.01 4.20 -2.08
CA VAL A 120 -0.28 3.52 -2.08
C VAL A 120 -1.25 4.18 -1.11
N HIS A 121 -2.55 3.89 -1.23
CA HIS A 121 -3.55 4.36 -0.27
C HIS A 121 -3.23 3.82 1.14
N VAL A 122 -3.57 4.56 2.20
CA VAL A 122 -3.27 4.20 3.60
C VAL A 122 -3.70 2.77 3.90
N TYR A 123 -4.92 2.39 3.52
CA TYR A 123 -5.46 1.04 3.76
C TYR A 123 -4.78 -0.08 2.96
N ASN A 124 -4.04 0.25 1.91
CA ASN A 124 -3.20 -0.70 1.18
C ASN A 124 -1.79 -0.80 1.77
N SER A 125 -1.50 -0.12 2.88
CA SER A 125 -0.21 -0.25 3.57
C SER A 125 -0.01 -1.65 4.14
N TYR A 126 1.24 -2.05 4.26
CA TYR A 126 1.61 -3.39 4.73
C TYR A 126 2.51 -3.33 5.99
N THR A 127 2.57 -4.45 6.70
CA THR A 127 3.49 -4.68 7.83
C THR A 127 4.73 -5.44 7.37
N SER A 128 4.55 -6.46 6.53
CA SER A 128 5.67 -7.19 5.91
C SER A 128 5.33 -7.68 4.51
N ILE A 129 6.37 -7.88 3.69
CA ILE A 129 6.32 -8.52 2.39
C ILE A 129 7.28 -9.71 2.43
N SER A 130 6.87 -10.83 1.84
CA SER A 130 7.71 -12.00 1.68
C SER A 130 7.55 -12.60 0.29
N THR A 131 8.56 -13.33 -0.17
CA THR A 131 8.58 -13.93 -1.51
C THR A 131 8.95 -15.39 -1.45
N GLU A 132 8.19 -16.22 -2.18
CA GLU A 132 8.48 -17.62 -2.42
C GLU A 132 8.94 -17.82 -3.86
N PHE A 133 9.97 -18.63 -4.06
CA PHE A 133 10.59 -18.87 -5.37
C PHE A 133 10.48 -20.34 -5.77
N LYS A 134 10.25 -20.59 -7.05
CA LYS A 134 10.43 -21.93 -7.65
C LYS A 134 11.50 -21.90 -8.75
N ASN A 135 12.11 -23.07 -9.00
CA ASN A 135 13.18 -23.24 -10.00
C ASN A 135 12.77 -22.90 -11.45
N ASN A 136 11.48 -22.78 -11.75
CA ASN A 136 10.99 -22.38 -13.07
C ASN A 136 10.86 -20.85 -13.24
N GLY A 137 11.35 -20.06 -12.28
CA GLY A 137 11.27 -18.59 -12.29
C GLY A 137 9.93 -18.05 -11.79
N LYS A 138 9.08 -18.89 -11.19
CA LYS A 138 7.85 -18.46 -10.51
C LYS A 138 8.20 -17.73 -9.21
N ILE A 139 7.58 -16.58 -9.02
CA ILE A 139 7.63 -15.79 -7.80
C ILE A 139 6.22 -15.63 -7.26
N THR A 140 6.04 -15.92 -5.97
CA THR A 140 4.80 -15.61 -5.24
C THR A 140 5.13 -14.60 -4.15
N VAL A 141 4.55 -13.41 -4.27
CA VAL A 141 4.65 -12.33 -3.29
C VAL A 141 3.49 -12.47 -2.32
N LYS A 142 3.78 -12.45 -1.02
CA LYS A 142 2.79 -12.44 0.07
C LYS A 142 2.93 -11.17 0.87
N VAL A 143 1.84 -10.47 1.07
CA VAL A 143 1.75 -9.17 1.73
C VAL A 143 0.91 -9.33 2.99
N LEU A 144 1.50 -9.02 4.15
CA LEU A 144 0.75 -8.90 5.40
C LEU A 144 0.27 -7.46 5.55
N ARG A 145 -1.03 -7.20 5.42
CA ARG A 145 -1.60 -5.84 5.49
C ARG A 145 -1.51 -5.25 6.89
N LEU A 146 -1.24 -3.94 6.96
CA LEU A 146 -1.25 -3.18 8.21
C LEU A 146 -2.68 -2.94 8.70
N TYR A 147 -3.60 -2.75 7.77
CA TYR A 147 -5.02 -2.51 8.02
C TYR A 147 -5.83 -3.74 7.63
N SER A 148 -6.53 -4.34 8.59
CA SER A 148 -7.53 -5.38 8.33
C SER A 148 -8.87 -4.76 7.92
N ASP A 149 -9.73 -5.49 7.22
CA ASP A 149 -11.05 -5.01 6.79
C ASP A 149 -11.89 -4.42 7.94
N ASP A 150 -11.89 -5.09 9.11
CA ASP A 150 -12.57 -4.59 10.30
C ASP A 150 -12.01 -3.25 10.79
N LEU A 151 -10.69 -3.07 10.70
CA LEU A 151 -10.03 -1.82 11.11
C LEU A 151 -10.35 -0.70 10.12
N VAL A 152 -10.31 -1.00 8.81
CA VAL A 152 -10.69 -0.07 7.75
C VAL A 152 -12.12 0.42 7.97
N LYS A 153 -13.06 -0.49 8.24
CA LYS A 153 -14.46 -0.15 8.47
C LYS A 153 -14.63 0.78 9.69
N LEU A 154 -13.98 0.47 10.81
CA LEU A 154 -14.04 1.31 12.02
C LEU A 154 -13.47 2.70 11.75
N ILE A 155 -12.31 2.79 11.11
CA ILE A 155 -11.68 4.07 10.76
C ILE A 155 -12.57 4.87 9.81
N GLU A 156 -13.10 4.26 8.76
CA GLU A 156 -14.00 4.94 7.82
C GLU A 156 -15.25 5.50 8.50
N GLU A 157 -15.89 4.73 9.37
CA GLU A 157 -17.07 5.17 10.11
C GLU A 157 -16.76 6.40 10.98
N GLU A 158 -15.67 6.38 11.75
CA GLU A 158 -15.32 7.48 12.65
C GLU A 158 -14.75 8.69 11.91
N LYS A 159 -13.87 8.48 10.94
CA LYS A 159 -13.35 9.53 10.05
C LYS A 159 -14.49 10.27 9.35
N ASN A 160 -15.48 9.57 8.82
CA ASN A 160 -16.60 10.22 8.12
C ASN A 160 -17.47 11.06 9.08
N LYS A 161 -17.79 10.55 10.29
CA LYS A 161 -18.51 11.34 11.31
C LYS A 161 -17.73 12.59 11.71
N LEU A 162 -16.43 12.45 11.91
CA LEU A 162 -15.57 13.56 12.28
C LEU A 162 -15.45 14.58 11.15
N PHE A 163 -15.31 14.11 9.90
CA PHE A 163 -15.30 14.96 8.72
C PHE A 163 -16.59 15.80 8.63
N ASP A 164 -17.76 15.19 8.80
CA ASP A 164 -19.04 15.91 8.75
C ASP A 164 -19.18 16.99 9.84
N LYS A 165 -18.52 16.80 10.99
CA LYS A 165 -18.48 17.78 12.09
C LYS A 165 -17.48 18.91 11.83
N LEU A 166 -16.33 18.60 11.24
CA LEU A 166 -15.25 19.56 11.05
C LEU A 166 -15.39 20.36 9.75
N TYR A 167 -15.75 19.71 8.66
CA TYR A 167 -15.77 20.30 7.34
C TYR A 167 -16.87 21.35 7.21
N ASP A 168 -16.52 22.51 6.67
CA ASP A 168 -17.44 23.60 6.36
C ASP A 168 -17.29 23.98 4.89
N LYS A 169 -18.35 23.74 4.12
CA LYS A 169 -18.38 24.02 2.67
C LYS A 169 -18.23 25.51 2.33
N GLU A 170 -18.47 26.41 3.28
CA GLU A 170 -18.32 27.86 3.11
C GLU A 170 -16.87 28.31 3.36
N LYS A 171 -16.00 27.42 3.85
CA LYS A 171 -14.58 27.68 4.08
C LYS A 171 -13.72 27.25 2.90
N THR A 172 -12.59 27.92 2.75
CA THR A 172 -11.57 27.53 1.78
C THR A 172 -10.98 26.16 2.12
N VAL A 173 -10.42 25.47 1.12
CA VAL A 173 -9.71 24.19 1.31
C VAL A 173 -8.65 24.30 2.41
N LYS A 174 -7.82 25.35 2.36
CA LYS A 174 -6.80 25.62 3.39
C LYS A 174 -7.38 25.74 4.81
N GLN A 175 -8.50 26.44 4.98
CA GLN A 175 -9.14 26.59 6.28
C GLN A 175 -9.72 25.27 6.80
N ASN A 176 -10.33 24.47 5.92
CA ASN A 176 -10.82 23.13 6.28
C ASN A 176 -9.65 22.20 6.66
N LEU A 177 -8.56 22.22 5.89
CA LEU A 177 -7.34 21.47 6.23
C LEU A 177 -6.76 21.90 7.57
N GLN A 178 -6.69 23.20 7.84
CA GLN A 178 -6.17 23.70 9.11
C GLN A 178 -7.05 23.26 10.29
N LYS A 179 -8.38 23.26 10.11
CA LYS A 179 -9.31 22.81 11.15
C LYS A 179 -9.16 21.31 11.44
N ILE A 180 -8.91 20.49 10.42
CA ILE A 180 -8.64 19.05 10.56
C ILE A 180 -7.28 18.84 11.24
N HIS A 181 -6.24 19.51 10.75
CA HIS A 181 -4.89 19.51 11.33
C HIS A 181 -4.91 19.82 12.82
N ASP A 182 -5.50 20.98 13.18
CA ASP A 182 -5.59 21.44 14.55
C ASP A 182 -6.40 20.48 15.42
N TYR A 183 -7.47 19.88 14.87
CA TYR A 183 -8.24 18.88 15.60
C TYR A 183 -7.42 17.63 15.92
N ILE A 184 -6.62 17.13 14.97
CA ILE A 184 -5.78 15.96 15.20
C ILE A 184 -4.80 16.24 16.34
N ILE A 185 -4.12 17.39 16.32
CA ILE A 185 -3.20 17.81 17.40
C ILE A 185 -3.93 17.94 18.73
N ASP A 186 -5.07 18.63 18.76
CA ASP A 186 -5.79 18.90 20.01
C ASP A 186 -6.40 17.63 20.65
N ASN A 187 -6.49 16.51 19.92
CA ASN A 187 -7.10 15.26 20.37
C ASN A 187 -6.14 14.05 20.36
N THR A 188 -4.86 14.27 20.07
CA THR A 188 -3.85 13.21 20.02
C THR A 188 -2.62 13.64 20.81
N LYS A 189 -1.93 12.69 21.44
CA LYS A 189 -0.62 12.91 22.04
C LYS A 189 0.41 11.98 21.43
N TYR A 190 1.63 12.46 21.28
CA TYR A 190 2.73 11.62 20.80
C TYR A 190 2.96 10.41 21.74
N ASP A 191 2.93 9.20 21.19
CA ASP A 191 2.96 7.97 21.98
C ASP A 191 4.39 7.49 22.26
N THR A 192 5.01 8.10 23.27
CA THR A 192 6.35 7.68 23.73
C THR A 192 6.34 6.25 24.29
N GLU A 193 5.22 5.78 24.87
CA GLU A 193 5.09 4.41 25.38
C GLU A 193 5.14 3.38 24.23
N TYR A 194 4.56 3.71 23.08
CA TYR A 194 4.64 2.87 21.88
C TYR A 194 6.08 2.77 21.37
N VAL A 195 6.80 3.90 21.31
CA VAL A 195 8.22 3.93 20.94
C VAL A 195 9.06 3.09 21.91
N GLU A 196 8.78 3.19 23.21
CA GLU A 196 9.44 2.41 24.28
C GLU A 196 8.96 0.94 24.34
N LYS A 197 7.99 0.55 23.52
CA LYS A 197 7.39 -0.80 23.46
C LYS A 197 6.75 -1.23 24.80
N THR A 198 6.19 -0.28 25.53
CA THR A 198 5.51 -0.50 26.83
C THR A 198 3.98 -0.53 26.72
N THR A 199 3.44 -0.34 25.52
CA THR A 199 2.00 -0.37 25.23
C THR A 199 1.70 -1.25 24.00
N HIS A 200 0.42 -1.60 23.84
CA HIS A 200 -0.10 -2.36 22.69
C HIS A 200 -1.02 -1.52 21.79
N ARG A 201 -1.10 -0.21 22.02
CA ARG A 201 -1.83 0.72 21.13
C ARG A 201 -1.32 0.59 19.70
N LYS A 202 -2.18 0.79 18.71
CA LYS A 202 -1.81 0.79 17.29
C LYS A 202 -1.36 2.17 16.83
N SER A 203 -0.45 2.79 17.60
CA SER A 203 -0.06 4.21 17.48
C SER A 203 0.64 4.53 16.15
N ASN A 204 1.07 3.50 15.43
CA ASN A 204 1.62 3.59 14.08
C ASN A 204 0.55 3.60 12.96
N THR A 205 -0.74 3.63 13.30
CA THR A 205 -1.87 3.59 12.33
C THR A 205 -2.84 4.74 12.59
N ALA A 206 -3.70 5.06 11.62
CA ALA A 206 -4.77 6.05 11.77
C ALA A 206 -5.84 5.67 12.83
N TYR A 207 -5.83 4.43 13.33
CA TYR A 207 -6.77 4.00 14.37
C TYR A 207 -6.51 4.71 15.70
N ALA A 208 -5.28 4.65 16.20
CA ALA A 208 -4.97 5.15 17.53
C ALA A 208 -5.25 6.67 17.73
N PRO A 209 -4.95 7.58 16.78
CA PRO A 209 -5.34 8.98 16.94
C PRO A 209 -6.86 9.20 16.93
N LEU A 210 -7.63 8.36 16.22
CA LEU A 210 -9.10 8.47 16.21
C LEU A 210 -9.76 7.92 17.50
N PHE A 211 -9.23 6.85 18.06
CA PHE A 211 -9.91 6.10 19.13
C PHE A 211 -9.19 6.14 20.48
N ASP A 212 -7.85 6.10 20.47
CA ASP A 212 -7.04 6.02 21.69
C ASP A 212 -6.53 7.41 22.13
N GLY A 213 -6.48 8.39 21.22
CA GLY A 213 -5.91 9.72 21.44
C GLY A 213 -4.37 9.73 21.48
N TYR A 214 -3.74 8.75 20.82
CA TYR A 214 -2.28 8.60 20.77
C TYR A 214 -1.81 8.23 19.37
N ALA A 215 -0.64 8.75 18.96
CA ALA A 215 -0.02 8.35 17.70
C ALA A 215 1.50 8.56 17.73
N ILE A 216 2.22 7.83 16.87
CA ILE A 216 3.56 8.22 16.43
C ILE A 216 3.48 8.82 15.02
N CYS A 217 4.62 9.20 14.43
CA CYS A 217 4.67 9.90 13.14
C CYS A 217 3.84 9.26 12.02
N SER A 218 3.86 7.93 11.88
CA SER A 218 3.05 7.24 10.87
C SER A 218 1.55 7.28 11.17
N GLY A 219 1.12 7.23 12.44
CA GLY A 219 -0.30 7.32 12.80
C GLY A 219 -0.89 8.70 12.50
N TYR A 220 -0.15 9.77 12.80
CA TYR A 220 -0.50 11.14 12.41
C TYR A 220 -0.59 11.30 10.89
N THR A 221 0.45 10.83 10.18
CA THR A 221 0.57 10.93 8.72
C THR A 221 -0.53 10.15 8.00
N ASP A 222 -0.87 8.96 8.49
CA ASP A 222 -1.93 8.13 7.92
C ASP A 222 -3.30 8.77 8.13
N LEU A 223 -3.60 9.29 9.33
CA LEU A 223 -4.88 9.95 9.58
C LEU A 223 -5.06 11.20 8.70
N MET A 224 -4.01 12.01 8.58
CA MET A 224 -4.05 13.19 7.71
C MET A 224 -4.23 12.81 6.24
N ALA A 225 -3.53 11.78 5.75
CA ALA A 225 -3.70 11.25 4.39
C ALA A 225 -5.14 10.82 4.13
N LEU A 226 -5.80 10.15 5.08
CA LEU A 226 -7.20 9.75 4.94
C LEU A 226 -8.16 10.93 4.82
N PHE A 227 -7.91 12.03 5.54
CA PHE A 227 -8.69 13.26 5.39
C PHE A 227 -8.40 13.96 4.05
N LEU A 228 -7.14 13.96 3.59
CA LEU A 228 -6.77 14.49 2.28
C LEU A 228 -7.49 13.73 1.16
N TYR A 229 -7.51 12.39 1.19
CA TYR A 229 -8.28 11.58 0.26
C TYR A 229 -9.78 11.88 0.35
N LYS A 230 -10.34 12.05 1.55
CA LYS A 230 -11.75 12.42 1.75
C LYS A 230 -12.10 13.77 1.13
N MET A 231 -11.13 14.69 1.04
CA MET A 231 -11.27 16.00 0.42
C MET A 231 -10.92 16.00 -1.09
N ASN A 232 -10.62 14.84 -1.67
CA ASN A 232 -10.11 14.69 -3.04
C ASN A 232 -8.83 15.51 -3.28
N ILE A 233 -7.91 15.47 -2.32
CA ILE A 233 -6.60 16.12 -2.43
C ILE A 233 -5.53 15.04 -2.53
N ASP A 234 -4.82 15.05 -3.64
CA ASP A 234 -3.74 14.11 -3.89
C ASP A 234 -2.60 14.32 -2.89
N ASN A 235 -2.09 13.21 -2.38
CA ASN A 235 -0.97 13.21 -1.44
C ASN A 235 -0.21 11.89 -1.49
N ILE A 236 1.04 11.96 -1.06
CA ILE A 236 1.90 10.81 -0.80
C ILE A 236 2.41 10.91 0.65
N ARG A 237 2.71 9.77 1.25
CA ARG A 237 3.37 9.70 2.55
C ARG A 237 4.86 9.56 2.30
N VAL A 238 5.63 10.58 2.62
CA VAL A 238 7.09 10.57 2.46
C VAL A 238 7.70 10.07 3.75
N SER A 239 8.72 9.24 3.64
CA SER A 239 9.41 8.65 4.78
C SER A 239 10.92 8.69 4.57
N ASN A 240 11.65 8.80 5.68
CA ASN A 240 13.07 8.50 5.76
C ASN A 240 13.31 7.46 6.88
N GLU A 241 14.57 7.25 7.28
CA GLU A 241 14.92 6.24 8.27
C GLU A 241 14.24 6.43 9.64
N THR A 242 13.86 7.67 9.97
CA THR A 242 13.41 8.03 11.32
C THR A 242 12.01 8.64 11.36
N HIS A 243 11.50 9.14 10.24
CA HIS A 243 10.32 9.99 10.25
C HIS A 243 9.46 9.86 8.99
N THR A 244 8.18 10.26 9.09
CA THR A 244 7.25 10.29 7.96
C THR A 244 6.25 11.44 8.09
N TRP A 245 5.89 12.03 6.94
CA TRP A 245 5.00 13.18 6.82
C TRP A 245 4.22 13.15 5.50
N ASN A 246 3.27 14.07 5.32
CA ASN A 246 2.49 14.16 4.08
C ASN A 246 3.10 15.17 3.11
N MET A 247 3.27 14.75 1.87
CA MET A 247 3.47 15.67 0.74
C MET A 247 2.16 15.79 -0.03
N VAL A 248 1.65 17.02 -0.15
CA VAL A 248 0.30 17.36 -0.57
C VAL A 248 0.34 18.15 -1.87
N TYR A 249 -0.47 17.75 -2.85
CA TYR A 249 -0.60 18.43 -4.13
C TYR A 249 -1.86 19.28 -4.13
N LEU A 250 -1.68 20.61 -3.98
CA LEU A 250 -2.78 21.56 -3.86
C LEU A 250 -2.50 22.79 -4.73
N ASP A 251 -3.47 23.20 -5.55
CA ASP A 251 -3.37 24.36 -6.44
C ASP A 251 -2.10 24.36 -7.33
N ASN A 252 -1.76 23.20 -7.91
CA ASN A 252 -0.54 22.95 -8.70
C ASN A 252 0.77 23.21 -7.92
N LYS A 253 0.74 23.12 -6.59
CA LYS A 253 1.91 23.23 -5.73
C LYS A 253 2.08 21.96 -4.93
N THR A 254 3.32 21.53 -4.82
CA THR A 254 3.76 20.53 -3.85
C THR A 254 3.99 21.25 -2.52
N LEU A 255 3.23 20.86 -1.51
CA LEU A 255 3.27 21.37 -0.15
C LEU A 255 3.54 20.24 0.83
N VAL A 256 3.91 20.57 2.05
CA VAL A 256 4.20 19.62 3.13
C VAL A 256 3.27 19.90 4.30
N ILE A 257 2.78 18.84 4.92
CA ILE A 257 2.11 18.87 6.21
C ILE A 257 2.80 17.85 7.11
N ASP A 258 3.31 18.32 8.26
CA ASP A 258 3.82 17.46 9.32
C ASP A 258 3.13 17.76 10.65
N ILE A 259 2.14 16.93 10.99
CA ILE A 259 1.41 17.07 12.25
C ILE A 259 2.29 16.73 13.45
N THR A 260 3.24 15.82 13.29
CA THR A 260 4.08 15.35 14.40
C THR A 260 5.00 16.46 14.89
N TYR A 261 5.60 17.22 13.96
CA TYR A 261 6.45 18.36 14.30
C TYR A 261 5.64 19.59 14.73
N ASP A 262 4.37 19.68 14.33
CA ASP A 262 3.42 20.68 14.84
C ASP A 262 2.77 20.29 16.20
N ASP A 263 2.99 19.06 16.69
CA ASP A 263 2.64 18.53 18.02
C ASP A 263 3.89 18.12 18.86
N PRO A 264 4.77 19.08 19.22
CA PRO A 264 6.00 18.80 19.97
C PRO A 264 5.75 18.31 21.39
N VAL A 265 6.48 17.27 21.78
CA VAL A 265 6.58 16.82 23.17
C VAL A 265 7.43 17.81 23.98
N THR A 266 6.80 18.49 24.95
CA THR A 266 7.49 19.41 25.86
C THR A 266 8.05 18.67 27.08
N GLN A 267 9.10 19.22 27.70
CA GLN A 267 9.74 18.60 28.89
C GLN A 267 8.80 18.50 30.09
N ASP A 268 7.87 19.44 30.24
CA ASP A 268 6.86 19.45 31.30
C ASP A 268 5.56 18.72 30.91
N LYS A 269 5.55 18.05 29.74
CA LYS A 269 4.39 17.34 29.17
C LYS A 269 3.16 18.24 28.96
N SER A 270 3.37 19.55 28.85
CA SER A 270 2.36 20.50 28.43
C SER A 270 2.07 20.36 26.93
N ASP A 271 0.79 20.44 26.56
CA ASP A 271 0.38 20.39 25.15
C ASP A 271 0.71 21.75 24.49
N PHE A 272 1.53 21.75 23.43
CA PHE A 272 1.94 22.95 22.71
C PHE A 272 1.80 22.76 21.20
N LYS A 273 0.78 23.37 20.59
CA LYS A 273 0.55 23.32 19.15
C LYS A 273 1.33 24.38 18.39
N ARG A 274 1.90 24.00 17.25
CA ARG A 274 2.49 24.91 16.24
C ARG A 274 1.77 24.77 14.91
N ASN A 275 2.17 25.59 13.94
CA ASN A 275 1.74 25.51 12.54
C ASN A 275 2.95 25.80 11.61
N ASP A 276 4.15 25.46 12.08
CA ASP A 276 5.40 25.75 11.38
C ASP A 276 5.60 24.80 10.20
N TYR A 277 4.96 23.63 10.23
CA TYR A 277 5.03 22.58 9.21
C TYR A 277 3.72 22.39 8.42
N PHE A 278 2.73 23.27 8.62
CA PHE A 278 1.44 23.21 7.94
C PHE A 278 1.45 23.94 6.57
N LEU A 279 1.29 23.18 5.49
CA LEU A 279 1.21 23.66 4.10
C LEU A 279 2.39 24.56 3.69
N ILE A 280 3.61 24.14 4.03
CA ILE A 280 4.85 24.80 3.63
C ILE A 280 5.42 24.20 2.34
N THR A 281 6.34 24.89 1.68
CA THR A 281 7.03 24.34 0.50
C THR A 281 8.16 23.41 0.92
N PRO A 282 8.56 22.42 0.10
CA PRO A 282 9.74 21.58 0.38
C PRO A 282 11.01 22.40 0.64
N LYS A 283 11.20 23.50 -0.09
CA LYS A 283 12.29 24.44 0.18
C LYS A 283 12.22 25.04 1.59
N LYS A 284 11.03 25.47 2.02
CA LYS A 284 10.86 26.03 3.36
C LYS A 284 11.10 24.97 4.45
N LEU A 285 10.73 23.71 4.19
CA LEU A 285 11.02 22.59 5.07
C LEU A 285 12.53 22.39 5.25
N GLN A 286 13.29 22.34 4.14
CA GLN A 286 14.76 22.26 4.16
C GLN A 286 15.43 23.43 4.89
N ASP A 287 14.81 24.63 4.86
CA ASP A 287 15.31 25.80 5.60
C ASP A 287 15.00 25.75 7.11
N LEU A 288 14.03 24.93 7.55
CA LEU A 288 13.59 24.84 8.95
C LEU A 288 14.41 23.83 9.75
N ASP A 289 14.72 22.66 9.17
CA ASP A 289 15.50 21.61 9.81
C ASP A 289 16.23 20.72 8.80
N ASN A 290 17.07 19.82 9.33
CA ASN A 290 17.80 18.82 8.55
C ASN A 290 17.22 17.39 8.70
N ASP A 291 16.11 17.24 9.43
CA ASP A 291 15.51 15.95 9.77
C ASP A 291 14.55 15.47 8.69
N HIS A 292 14.00 16.39 7.88
CA HIS A 292 13.12 16.09 6.74
C HIS A 292 13.84 15.95 5.40
N TYR A 293 14.93 15.17 5.36
CA TYR A 293 15.56 14.80 4.10
C TYR A 293 14.76 13.68 3.41
N PHE A 294 14.62 13.77 2.09
CA PHE A 294 13.98 12.77 1.25
C PHE A 294 14.62 12.77 -0.14
N ASN A 295 14.44 11.69 -0.90
CA ASN A 295 14.96 11.61 -2.27
C ASN A 295 14.06 12.44 -3.20
N GLU A 296 14.61 13.46 -3.87
CA GLU A 296 13.86 14.34 -4.78
C GLU A 296 13.41 13.66 -6.09
N ASP A 297 13.93 12.47 -6.38
CA ASP A 297 13.51 11.64 -7.54
C ASP A 297 12.19 10.87 -7.27
N ILE A 298 11.64 10.95 -6.05
CA ILE A 298 10.38 10.35 -5.57
C ILE A 298 9.18 11.26 -5.87
#